data_AF-A0A951T5T7-F1
#
_entry.id   AF-A0A951T5T7-F1
#
_cell.length_a   1.000
_cell.length_b   1.000
_cell.length_c   1.000
_cell.angle_alpha   90.00
_cell.angle_beta   90.00
_cell.angle_gamma   90.00
#
_symmetry.space_group_name_H-M   'P 1'
#
loop_
_entity.id
_entity.type
_entity.pdbx_description
1 polymer ?
#
loop_
_entity_poly.entity_id
_entity_poly.type
_entity_poly.pdbx_seq_one_letter_code
_entity_poly.pdbx_strand_id
1 'polypeptide(L)' 'MALVNSMATADVLELARMVLTTPHKCVWSSYDEEADVLYINFKKPAVATDSELTDEDIIVRYEGEEVIGLTLLHAVKRTA' A
#
# COMPACT_ATOMS: atom_id res chain seq x y z
N MET A 1 19.21 -13.22 4.33
CA MET A 1 20.38 -12.32 4.29
C MET A 1 20.61 -11.64 2.95
N ALA A 2 20.15 -12.17 1.80
CA ALA A 2 20.26 -11.47 0.51
C ALA A 2 19.23 -10.31 0.33
N LEU A 3 18.03 -10.41 0.92
CA LEU A 3 16.95 -9.42 0.74
C LEU A 3 17.25 -8.05 1.39
N VAL A 4 18.05 -8.02 2.45
CA VAL A 4 18.40 -6.77 3.16
C VAL A 4 19.49 -6.01 2.41
N ASN A 5 20.29 -6.67 1.56
CA ASN A 5 21.35 -6.02 0.79
C ASN A 5 20.82 -5.23 -0.42
N SER A 6 19.54 -5.36 -0.78
CA SER A 6 18.93 -4.63 -1.90
C SER A 6 18.12 -3.40 -1.48
N MET A 7 17.92 -3.16 -0.19
CA MET A 7 17.16 -2.00 0.31
C MET A 7 18.08 -1.09 1.12
N ALA A 8 17.99 0.22 0.88
CA ALA A 8 18.70 1.17 1.71
C ALA A 8 18.08 1.18 3.12
N THR A 9 18.90 1.47 4.15
CA THR A 9 18.40 1.61 5.53
C THR A 9 17.30 2.68 5.62
N ALA A 10 17.35 3.71 4.78
CA ALA A 10 16.33 4.74 4.68
C ALA A 10 14.95 4.16 4.30
N ASP A 11 14.89 3.31 3.26
CA ASP A 11 13.64 2.69 2.79
C ASP A 11 13.00 1.82 3.88
N VAL A 12 13.83 1.09 4.64
CA VAL A 12 13.36 0.27 5.77
C VAL A 12 12.79 1.15 6.88
N LEU A 13 13.41 2.30 7.16
CA LEU A 13 12.91 3.24 8.16
C LEU A 13 11.60 3.93 7.71
N GLU A 14 11.46 4.24 6.43
CA GLU A 14 10.22 4.80 5.87
C GLU A 14 9.07 3.80 5.94
N LEU A 15 9.31 2.55 5.52
CA LEU A 15 8.36 1.46 5.68
C LEU A 15 7.97 1.27 7.15
N ALA A 16 8.95 1.27 8.06
CA ALA A 16 8.67 1.15 9.50
C ALA A 16 7.81 2.30 10.02
N ARG A 17 8.08 3.56 9.61
CA ARG A 17 7.23 4.70 9.98
C ARG A 17 5.82 4.53 9.47
N MET A 18 5.65 4.17 8.19
CA MET A 18 4.34 3.93 7.59
C MET A 18 3.55 2.90 8.41
N VAL A 19 4.15 1.72 8.64
CA VAL A 19 3.51 0.64 9.43
C VAL A 19 3.17 1.12 10.84
N LEU A 20 4.08 1.82 11.52
CA LEU A 20 3.85 2.30 12.88
C LEU A 20 2.81 3.43 12.96
N THR A 21 2.50 4.11 11.86
CA THR A 21 1.46 5.16 11.81
C THR A 21 0.06 4.64 11.46
N THR A 22 -0.08 3.46 10.86
CA THR A 22 -1.41 2.91 10.54
C THR A 22 -2.17 2.47 11.79
N PRO A 23 -3.52 2.46 11.79
CA PRO A 23 -4.33 2.09 12.95
C PRO A 23 -4.02 0.69 13.49
N HIS A 24 -3.82 -0.30 12.62
CA HIS A 24 -3.58 -1.70 13.00
C HIS A 24 -2.10 -2.10 13.05
N LYS A 25 -1.17 -1.15 12.91
CA LYS A 25 0.28 -1.39 12.92
C LYS A 25 0.73 -2.49 11.96
N CYS A 26 0.03 -2.60 10.84
CA CYS A 26 0.20 -3.68 9.88
C CYS A 26 -0.01 -3.14 8.47
N VAL A 27 0.79 -3.62 7.53
CA VAL A 27 0.69 -3.32 6.11
C VAL A 27 0.92 -4.61 5.34
N TRP A 28 -0.02 -4.96 4.46
CA TRP A 28 0.08 -6.09 3.55
C TRP A 28 0.00 -5.59 2.13
N SER A 29 1.01 -5.92 1.34
CA SER A 29 1.05 -5.51 -0.05
C SER A 29 1.23 -6.69 -0.99
N SER A 30 0.61 -6.58 -2.16
CA SER A 30 0.80 -7.50 -3.28
C SER A 30 0.81 -6.69 -4.57
N TYR A 31 1.77 -6.97 -5.44
CA TYR A 31 1.84 -6.36 -6.76
C TYR A 31 1.33 -7.35 -7.81
N ASP A 32 0.50 -6.85 -8.71
CA ASP A 32 -0.02 -7.55 -9.88
C ASP A 32 0.74 -7.06 -11.12
N GLU A 33 1.62 -7.92 -11.65
CA GLU A 33 2.49 -7.58 -12.79
C GLU A 33 1.71 -7.42 -14.09
N GLU A 34 0.58 -8.13 -14.27
CA GLU A 34 -0.20 -8.07 -15.51
C GLU A 34 -0.98 -6.75 -15.59
N ALA A 35 -1.52 -6.31 -14.45
CA ALA A 35 -2.31 -5.08 -14.38
C ALA A 35 -1.46 -3.81 -14.14
N ASP A 36 -0.18 -3.95 -13.74
CA ASP A 36 0.65 -2.84 -13.22
C ASP A 36 -0.02 -2.14 -12.03
N VAL A 37 -0.45 -2.95 -11.04
CA VAL A 37 -1.22 -2.48 -9.87
C VAL A 37 -0.61 -2.97 -8.56
N LEU A 38 -0.38 -2.04 -7.62
CA LEU A 38 0.05 -2.35 -6.26
C LEU A 38 -1.12 -2.21 -5.29
N TYR A 39 -1.49 -3.32 -4.64
CA TYR A 39 -2.48 -3.34 -3.56
C TYR A 39 -1.78 -3.19 -2.22
N ILE A 40 -2.30 -2.33 -1.36
CA ILE A 40 -1.81 -2.07 -0.01
C ILE A 40 -3.01 -2.17 0.95
N ASN A 41 -2.91 -3.00 1.99
CA ASN A 41 -3.97 -3.20 2.97
C ASN A 41 -3.44 -2.89 4.36
N PHE A 42 -4.22 -2.16 5.15
CA PHE A 42 -3.88 -1.75 6.51
C PHE A 42 -4.61 -2.58 7.58
N LYS A 43 -5.54 -3.43 7.17
CA LYS A 43 -6.39 -4.27 8.04
C LYS A 43 -6.48 -5.68 7.50
N LYS A 44 -6.83 -6.65 8.36
CA LYS A 44 -7.24 -7.99 7.93
C LYS A 44 -8.43 -8.50 8.75
N PRO A 45 -9.53 -8.96 8.11
CA PRO A 45 -9.79 -8.89 6.67
C PRO A 45 -9.98 -7.44 6.19
N ALA A 46 -9.60 -7.14 4.95
CA ALA A 46 -9.76 -5.82 4.34
C ALA A 46 -10.92 -5.83 3.33
N VAL A 47 -12.15 -5.81 3.85
CA VAL A 47 -13.37 -5.74 3.04
C VAL A 47 -13.81 -4.29 2.97
N ALA A 48 -13.76 -3.70 1.79
CA ALA A 48 -14.16 -2.31 1.60
C ALA A 48 -15.68 -2.23 1.45
N THR A 49 -16.27 -1.21 2.08
CA THR A 49 -17.67 -0.81 1.86
C THR A 49 -17.77 0.28 0.79
N ASP A 50 -16.70 1.05 0.59
CA ASP A 50 -16.64 2.14 -0.39
C ASP A 50 -15.22 2.36 -0.93
N SER A 51 -15.11 3.10 -2.04
CA SER A 51 -13.83 3.47 -2.64
C SER A 51 -13.89 4.75 -3.45
N GLU A 52 -12.80 5.52 -3.43
CA GLU A 52 -12.64 6.75 -4.21
C GLU A 52 -11.39 6.64 -5.09
N LEU A 53 -11.52 6.97 -6.38
CA LEU A 53 -10.39 7.14 -7.29
C LEU A 53 -9.96 8.61 -7.27
N THR A 54 -8.69 8.87 -6.93
CA THR A 54 -8.12 10.22 -6.95
C THR A 54 -7.51 10.55 -8.31
N ASP A 55 -7.19 11.84 -8.53
CA ASP A 55 -6.53 12.34 -9.74
C ASP A 55 -5.09 11.79 -9.90
N GLU A 56 -4.53 11.18 -8.85
CA GLU A 56 -3.20 10.55 -8.83
C GLU A 56 -3.22 9.06 -9.19
N ASP A 57 -4.34 8.54 -9.73
CA ASP A 57 -4.55 7.12 -10.03
C ASP A 57 -4.42 6.20 -8.80
N ILE A 58 -4.80 6.71 -7.64
CA ILE A 58 -4.85 5.95 -6.40
C ILE A 58 -6.32 5.71 -6.04
N ILE A 59 -6.69 4.45 -5.87
CA ILE A 59 -8.00 4.10 -5.29
C ILE A 59 -7.83 3.98 -3.78
N VAL A 60 -8.49 4.86 -3.04
CA VAL A 60 -8.59 4.76 -1.57
C VAL A 60 -9.76 3.85 -1.23
N ARG A 61 -9.51 2.85 -0.37
CA ARG A 61 -10.52 1.85 0.03
C ARG A 61 -10.95 2.09 1.47
N TYR A 62 -12.25 2.17 1.69
CA TYR A 62 -12.85 2.52 2.98
C TYR A 62 -13.70 1.39 3.55
N GLU A 63 -13.73 1.27 4.87
CA GLU A 63 -14.76 0.56 5.63
C GLU A 63 -15.43 1.57 6.57
N GLY A 64 -16.62 2.03 6.20
CA GLY A 64 -17.21 3.23 6.80
C GLY A 64 -16.33 4.46 6.53
N GLU A 65 -15.87 5.12 7.59
CA GLU A 65 -14.97 6.30 7.51
C GLU A 65 -13.48 5.91 7.62
N GLU A 66 -13.16 4.63 7.86
CA GLU A 66 -11.79 4.17 8.04
C GLU A 66 -11.15 3.80 6.69
N VAL A 67 -9.96 4.35 6.41
CA VAL A 67 -9.14 3.92 5.27
C VAL A 67 -8.51 2.57 5.61
N ILE A 68 -8.94 1.53 4.90
CA ILE A 68 -8.48 0.15 5.12
C ILE A 68 -7.45 -0.33 4.08
N GLY A 69 -7.24 0.43 3.01
CA GLY A 69 -6.26 0.11 1.99
C GLY A 69 -6.18 1.12 0.85
N LEU A 70 -5.19 0.91 -0.01
CA LEU A 70 -4.94 1.68 -1.22
C LEU A 70 -4.71 0.71 -2.38
N THR A 71 -5.11 1.12 -3.57
CA THR A 71 -4.72 0.47 -4.83
C THR A 71 -4.06 1.51 -5.71
N LEU A 72 -2.75 1.39 -5.89
CA LEU A 72 -1.96 2.25 -6.76
C LEU A 72 -1.97 1.66 -8.17
N LEU A 73 -2.57 2.38 -9.11
CA LEU A 73 -2.55 2.01 -10.53
C LEU A 73 -1.27 2.55 -11.18
N HIS A 74 -0.83 1.90 -12.26
CA HIS A 74 0.37 2.28 -13.02
C HIS A 74 1.64 2.34 -12.14
N ALA A 75 1.79 1.40 -11.21
CA ALA A 75 2.78 1.45 -10.15
C ALA A 75 4.22 1.56 -10.67
N VAL A 76 4.56 0.88 -11.76
CA VAL A 76 5.88 0.95 -12.39
C VAL A 76 6.15 2.36 -12.93
N LYS A 77 5.18 2.98 -13.63
CA LYS A 77 5.35 4.36 -14.15
C LYS A 77 5.55 5.40 -13.06
N ARG A 78 5.08 5.10 -11.84
CA ARG A 78 5.15 5.98 -10.67
C ARG A 78 6.46 5.80 -9.88
N THR A 79 7.20 4.72 -10.12
CA THR A 79 8.41 4.34 -9.37
C THR A 79 9.66 4.23 -10.25
N ALA A 80 9.51 4.33 -11.57
CA ALA A 80 10.59 4.35 -12.56
C ALA A 80 11.29 5.70 -12.69
#